data_AF-A0A454VZ73-F1
#
_entry.id   AF-A0A454VZ73-F1
#
_cell.length_a   1.000
_cell.length_b   1.000
_cell.length_c   1.000
_cell.angle_alpha   90.00
_cell.angle_beta   90.00
_cell.angle_gamma   90.00
#
_symmetry.space_group_name_H-M   'P 1'
#
loop_
_entity.id
_entity.type
_entity.pdbx_description
1 polymer ?
#
loop_
_entity_poly.entity_id
_entity_poly.type
_entity_poly.pdbx_seq_one_letter_code
_entity_poly.pdbx_strand_id
1 'polypeptide(L)'
;ATVFMPAGAPLPKVAATREYGAEVRLQGQVVDETLAAAEQYARETGAVLIHPFDHPDVIVGQGTVGLEILEQCPEVRTIVVGVGGGGLVAGIGLAVKSLRPDVRVIGVQAEGAAAYPPSLAAGHPVVVESPVTMADGIRVGRPGDVPFDLVREYVDEVRTVSEDALSSALLLCLERAKLVVEPAGAGPVAALLSDPGSFRGPVVAVLSGGNVDPLLLQRVLRHGMAAGGRYLSLRLRVTDRPGALASLLAALTAVDANVLDVSHVRTDPRLGLTEAEVELHLETKGPEHCREVTEALRDAGYTVLG
;
A
#
# COMPACT_ATOMS: atom_id res chain seq x y z
N ALA A 1 24.02 1.31 17.54
CA ALA A 1 23.26 2.49 17.08
C ALA A 1 21.97 2.58 17.89
N THR A 2 21.48 3.79 18.16
CA THR A 2 20.17 4.02 18.79
C THR A 2 19.19 4.41 17.70
N VAL A 3 18.08 3.67 17.57
CA VAL A 3 17.10 3.86 16.50
C VAL A 3 15.78 4.28 17.10
N PHE A 4 15.30 5.44 16.69
CA PHE A 4 13.98 5.94 17.07
C PHE A 4 12.96 5.45 16.04
N MET A 5 11.87 4.86 16.52
CA MET A 5 10.76 4.42 15.68
C MET A 5 9.43 4.91 16.27
N PRO A 6 8.40 5.15 15.45
CA PRO A 6 7.07 5.48 15.97
C PRO A 6 6.51 4.35 16.85
N ALA A 7 5.67 4.69 17.82
CA ALA A 7 5.01 3.71 18.69
C ALA A 7 4.17 2.69 17.91
N GLY A 8 3.60 3.09 16.77
CA GLY A 8 2.84 2.23 15.87
C GLY A 8 3.66 1.56 14.77
N ALA A 9 5.00 1.53 14.86
CA ALA A 9 5.83 0.86 13.85
C ALA A 9 5.52 -0.65 13.78
N PRO A 10 5.53 -1.28 12.59
CA PRO A 10 5.27 -2.70 12.45
C PRO A 10 6.19 -3.56 13.34
N LEU A 11 5.61 -4.53 14.05
CA LEU A 11 6.35 -5.40 14.97
C LEU A 11 7.55 -6.10 14.30
N PRO A 12 7.44 -6.61 13.05
CA PRO A 12 8.60 -7.20 12.37
C PRO A 12 9.76 -6.22 12.20
N LYS A 13 9.48 -4.93 11.91
CA LYS A 13 10.51 -3.90 11.75
C LYS A 13 11.22 -3.61 13.08
N VAL A 14 10.46 -3.53 14.17
CA VAL A 14 11.02 -3.32 15.53
C VAL A 14 11.86 -4.51 15.97
N ALA A 15 11.36 -5.73 15.78
CA ALA A 15 12.06 -6.96 16.13
C ALA A 15 13.38 -7.10 15.35
N ALA A 16 13.33 -6.99 14.02
CA ALA A 16 14.51 -7.08 13.16
C ALA A 16 15.56 -6.02 13.52
N THR A 17 15.14 -4.78 13.79
CA THR A 17 16.08 -3.69 14.16
C THR A 17 16.83 -4.01 15.46
N ARG A 18 16.15 -4.60 16.45
CA ARG A 18 16.81 -5.08 17.69
C ARG A 18 17.73 -6.25 17.42
N GLU A 19 17.32 -7.20 16.59
CA GLU A 19 18.13 -8.37 16.19
C GLU A 19 19.41 -7.95 15.44
N TYR A 20 19.37 -6.86 14.68
CA TYR A 20 20.55 -6.24 14.08
C TYR A 20 21.47 -5.51 15.09
N GLY A 21 21.13 -5.53 16.38
CA GLY A 21 21.96 -5.00 17.47
C GLY A 21 21.72 -3.53 17.80
N ALA A 22 20.62 -2.93 17.34
CA ALA A 22 20.27 -1.55 17.69
C ALA A 22 19.46 -1.45 18.99
N GLU A 23 19.70 -0.37 19.74
CA GLU A 23 18.83 0.04 20.83
C GLU A 23 17.61 0.76 20.24
N VAL A 24 16.44 0.11 20.25
CA VAL A 24 15.21 0.70 19.70
C VAL A 24 14.44 1.47 20.77
N ARG A 25 14.20 2.76 20.50
CA ARG A 25 13.36 3.65 21.30
C ARG A 25 12.07 3.97 20.54
N LEU A 26 10.93 3.59 21.12
CA LEU A 26 9.62 3.85 20.54
C LEU A 26 9.11 5.21 21.03
N GLN A 27 9.13 6.22 20.17
CA GLN A 27 8.75 7.59 20.51
C GLN A 27 8.11 8.31 19.32
N GLY A 28 7.04 9.04 19.58
CA GLY A 28 6.21 9.68 18.55
C GLY A 28 5.18 8.74 17.93
N GLN A 29 4.15 9.31 17.33
CA GLN A 29 3.10 8.60 16.57
C GLN A 29 3.40 8.58 15.06
N VAL A 30 4.10 9.60 14.58
CA VAL A 30 4.47 9.78 13.17
C VAL A 30 5.98 10.01 13.04
N VAL A 31 6.49 9.88 11.81
CA VAL A 31 7.92 10.00 11.50
C VAL A 31 8.49 11.33 12.01
N ASP A 32 7.78 12.45 11.83
CA ASP A 32 8.26 13.77 12.23
C ASP A 32 8.47 13.89 13.75
N GLU A 33 7.55 13.35 14.56
CA GLU A 33 7.70 13.31 16.03
C GLU A 33 8.86 12.41 16.45
N THR A 34 9.04 11.28 15.77
CA THR A 34 10.16 10.36 16.00
C THR A 34 11.51 10.99 15.63
N LEU A 35 11.56 11.78 14.56
CA LEU A 35 12.76 12.52 14.15
C LEU A 35 13.11 13.62 15.15
N ALA A 36 12.13 14.38 15.63
CA ALA A 36 12.35 15.38 16.67
C ALA A 36 12.95 14.78 17.95
N ALA A 37 12.50 13.57 18.33
CA ALA A 37 13.08 12.83 19.45
C ALA A 37 14.53 12.38 19.19
N ALA A 38 14.83 11.91 17.97
CA ALA A 38 16.19 11.53 17.57
C ALA A 38 17.14 12.73 17.54
N GLU A 39 16.68 13.89 17.06
CA GLU A 39 17.42 15.16 17.07
C GLU A 39 17.70 15.65 18.49
N GLN A 40 16.72 15.56 19.38
CA GLN A 40 16.93 15.88 20.79
C GLN A 40 17.99 14.96 21.41
N TYR A 41 17.89 13.66 21.19
CA TYR A 41 18.86 12.68 21.68
C TYR A 41 20.27 12.95 21.16
N ALA A 42 20.41 13.28 19.86
CA ALA A 42 21.68 13.66 19.26
C ALA A 42 22.29 14.89 19.94
N ARG A 43 21.49 15.94 20.19
CA ARG A 43 21.93 17.14 20.91
C ARG A 43 22.37 16.86 22.34
N GLU A 44 21.67 15.99 23.06
CA GLU A 44 21.95 15.69 24.47
C GLU A 44 23.16 14.77 24.68
N THR A 45 23.39 13.84 23.74
CA THR A 45 24.42 12.79 23.88
C THR A 45 25.67 13.02 23.05
N GLY A 46 25.62 13.92 22.08
CA GLY A 46 26.67 14.10 21.07
C GLY A 46 26.67 13.01 19.98
N ALA A 47 25.61 12.20 19.89
CA ALA A 47 25.45 11.24 18.81
C ALA A 47 25.27 11.94 17.45
N VAL A 48 25.77 11.32 16.38
CA VAL A 48 25.54 11.79 15.01
C VAL A 48 24.18 11.31 14.53
N LEU A 49 23.32 12.24 14.12
CA LEU A 49 22.03 11.91 13.51
C LEU A 49 22.25 11.44 12.07
N ILE A 50 21.78 10.22 11.77
CA ILE A 50 21.70 9.71 10.40
C ILE A 50 20.24 9.79 9.97
N HIS A 51 19.92 10.78 9.13
CA HIS A 51 18.55 11.04 8.71
C HIS A 51 18.07 9.98 7.69
N PRO A 52 16.82 9.49 7.73
CA PRO A 52 16.35 8.39 6.87
C PRO A 52 16.26 8.73 5.37
N PHE A 53 16.25 10.01 4.98
CA PHE A 53 16.19 10.43 3.57
C PHE A 53 16.81 11.80 3.29
N ASP A 54 16.56 12.77 4.17
CA ASP A 54 17.02 14.17 4.06
C ASP A 54 18.52 14.38 4.39
N HIS A 55 19.40 13.70 3.66
CA HIS A 55 20.85 13.87 3.79
C HIS A 55 21.54 13.60 2.45
N PRO A 56 22.52 14.42 2.01
CA PRO A 56 23.20 14.24 0.72
C PRO A 56 23.79 12.84 0.53
N ASP A 57 24.54 12.33 1.51
CA ASP A 57 25.16 11.00 1.41
C ASP A 57 24.13 9.86 1.33
N VAL A 58 22.98 10.02 2.00
CA VAL A 58 21.90 9.04 1.95
C VAL A 58 21.32 9.01 0.54
N ILE A 59 21.08 10.17 -0.06
CA ILE A 59 20.57 10.31 -1.43
C ILE A 59 21.56 9.75 -2.45
N VAL A 60 22.85 10.07 -2.33
CA VAL A 60 23.91 9.52 -3.19
C VAL A 60 23.92 7.99 -3.09
N GLY A 61 23.82 7.45 -1.88
CA GLY A 61 23.69 6.02 -1.66
C GLY A 61 22.48 5.42 -2.37
N GLN A 62 21.31 6.07 -2.33
CA GLN A 62 20.13 5.56 -3.03
C GLN A 62 20.27 5.63 -4.57
N GLY A 63 21.11 6.54 -5.08
CA GLY A 63 21.38 6.67 -6.51
C GLY A 63 22.04 5.45 -7.14
N THR A 64 22.67 4.57 -6.34
CA THR A 64 23.26 3.34 -6.87
C THR A 64 22.22 2.43 -7.54
N VAL A 65 20.97 2.43 -7.04
CA VAL A 65 19.86 1.71 -7.67
C VAL A 65 19.63 2.20 -9.11
N GLY A 66 19.73 3.51 -9.34
CA GLY A 66 19.60 4.09 -10.68
C GLY A 66 20.74 3.65 -11.61
N LEU A 67 21.97 3.55 -11.09
CA LEU A 67 23.13 3.08 -11.85
C LEU A 67 22.96 1.60 -12.24
N GLU A 68 22.56 0.77 -11.29
CA GLU A 68 22.31 -0.66 -11.52
C GLU A 68 21.19 -0.89 -12.55
N ILE A 69 20.10 -0.11 -12.50
CA ILE A 69 19.03 -0.18 -13.51
C ILE A 69 19.56 0.14 -14.91
N LEU A 70 20.41 1.17 -15.06
CA LEU A 70 20.98 1.52 -16.37
C LEU A 70 21.97 0.47 -16.89
N GLU A 71 22.68 -0.23 -15.99
CA GLU A 71 23.56 -1.33 -16.35
C GLU A 71 22.76 -2.57 -16.77
N GLN A 72 21.73 -2.93 -16.01
CA GLN A 72 20.96 -4.16 -16.19
C GLN A 72 19.85 -4.05 -17.26
N CYS A 73 19.35 -2.84 -17.52
CA CYS A 73 18.37 -2.55 -18.58
C CYS A 73 18.74 -1.26 -19.34
N PRO A 74 19.79 -1.30 -20.19
CA PRO A 74 20.26 -0.13 -20.93
C PRO A 74 19.19 0.51 -21.85
N GLU A 75 18.22 -0.27 -22.29
CA GLU A 75 17.11 0.16 -23.15
C GLU A 75 15.95 0.84 -22.39
N VAL A 76 16.00 0.92 -21.06
CA VAL A 76 14.94 1.51 -20.23
C VAL A 76 14.53 2.89 -20.75
N ARG A 77 13.21 3.15 -20.73
CA ARG A 77 12.62 4.43 -21.14
C ARG A 77 11.88 5.12 -20.00
N THR A 78 11.40 4.35 -19.03
CA THR A 78 10.73 4.88 -17.84
C THR A 78 11.11 4.07 -16.61
N ILE A 79 11.43 4.75 -15.50
CA ILE A 79 11.66 4.17 -14.18
C ILE A 79 10.59 4.73 -13.24
N VAL A 80 9.92 3.86 -12.51
CA VAL A 80 8.84 4.22 -11.59
C VAL A 80 9.24 3.82 -10.16
N VAL A 81 9.16 4.78 -9.23
CA VAL A 81 9.73 4.66 -7.88
C VAL A 81 8.75 5.18 -6.82
N GLY A 82 8.62 4.48 -5.69
CA GLY A 82 7.82 4.95 -4.55
C GLY A 82 8.46 6.17 -3.86
N VAL A 83 7.64 7.09 -3.36
CA VAL A 83 8.09 8.37 -2.79
C VAL A 83 7.50 8.61 -1.40
N GLY A 84 8.35 8.45 -0.39
CA GLY A 84 8.10 8.95 0.97
C GLY A 84 8.66 10.35 1.14
N GLY A 85 9.74 10.47 1.93
CA GLY A 85 10.47 11.75 2.09
C GLY A 85 11.34 12.16 0.89
N GLY A 86 11.48 11.27 -0.12
CA GLY A 86 12.08 11.60 -1.42
C GLY A 86 13.49 11.10 -1.68
N GLY A 87 14.21 10.59 -0.68
CA GLY A 87 15.63 10.23 -0.83
C GLY A 87 15.91 9.23 -1.96
N LEU A 88 15.09 8.18 -2.09
CA LEU A 88 15.25 7.16 -3.11
C LEU A 88 15.04 7.71 -4.53
N VAL A 89 13.91 8.38 -4.77
CA VAL A 89 13.57 8.92 -6.09
C VAL A 89 14.51 10.07 -6.49
N ALA A 90 14.96 10.88 -5.53
CA ALA A 90 15.95 11.93 -5.75
C ALA A 90 17.30 11.34 -6.18
N GLY A 91 17.77 10.31 -5.48
CA GLY A 91 19.03 9.64 -5.80
C GLY A 91 19.00 8.97 -7.17
N ILE A 92 17.93 8.20 -7.44
CA ILE A 92 17.72 7.56 -8.75
C ILE A 92 17.61 8.64 -9.85
N GLY A 93 16.81 9.68 -9.62
CA GLY A 93 16.65 10.80 -10.56
C GLY A 93 17.98 11.43 -10.94
N LEU A 94 18.77 11.84 -9.95
CA LEU A 94 20.09 12.44 -10.16
C LEU A 94 21.02 11.52 -10.95
N ALA A 95 21.16 10.25 -10.54
CA ALA A 95 22.05 9.29 -11.19
C ALA A 95 21.63 9.02 -12.64
N VAL A 96 20.33 8.77 -12.86
CA VAL A 96 19.79 8.42 -14.17
C VAL A 96 19.85 9.61 -15.12
N LYS A 97 19.41 10.80 -14.70
CA LYS A 97 19.38 11.99 -15.55
C LYS A 97 20.77 12.48 -15.92
N SER A 98 21.77 12.26 -15.06
CA SER A 98 23.16 12.62 -15.34
C SER A 98 23.77 11.79 -16.48
N LEU A 99 23.33 10.53 -16.66
CA LEU A 99 23.87 9.61 -17.67
C LEU A 99 22.96 9.45 -18.88
N ARG A 100 21.64 9.47 -18.65
CA ARG A 100 20.56 9.16 -19.59
C ARG A 100 19.40 10.12 -19.39
N PRO A 101 19.55 11.42 -19.74
CA PRO A 101 18.51 12.43 -19.56
C PRO A 101 17.21 12.13 -20.34
N ASP A 102 17.26 11.24 -21.32
CA ASP A 102 16.12 10.79 -22.13
C ASP A 102 15.20 9.76 -21.44
N VAL A 103 15.64 9.19 -20.30
CA VAL A 103 14.86 8.25 -19.48
C VAL A 103 13.94 9.04 -18.55
N ARG A 104 12.66 8.67 -18.50
CA ARG A 104 11.70 9.27 -17.57
C ARG A 104 11.83 8.64 -16.18
N VAL A 105 11.81 9.45 -15.13
CA VAL A 105 11.74 9.03 -13.73
C VAL A 105 10.41 9.53 -13.16
N ILE A 106 9.56 8.62 -12.70
CA ILE A 106 8.23 8.91 -12.19
C ILE A 106 8.15 8.49 -10.72
N GLY A 107 7.87 9.44 -9.84
CA GLY A 107 7.57 9.19 -8.44
C GLY A 107 6.12 8.74 -8.23
N VAL A 108 5.89 7.88 -7.23
CA VAL A 108 4.55 7.43 -6.85
C VAL A 108 4.33 7.58 -5.35
N GLN A 109 3.24 8.24 -4.96
CA GLN A 109 2.77 8.35 -3.58
C GLN A 109 1.43 7.66 -3.38
N ALA A 110 1.12 7.27 -2.14
CA ALA A 110 -0.25 6.96 -1.77
C ALA A 110 -1.06 8.26 -1.67
N GLU A 111 -2.28 8.29 -2.21
CA GLU A 111 -3.15 9.47 -2.21
C GLU A 111 -3.30 10.10 -0.81
N GLY A 112 -3.54 9.27 0.21
CA GLY A 112 -3.71 9.73 1.59
C GLY A 112 -2.43 10.19 2.29
N ALA A 113 -1.27 10.11 1.63
CA ALA A 113 0.03 10.59 2.14
C ALA A 113 0.82 11.38 1.06
N ALA A 114 0.12 12.01 0.11
CA ALA A 114 0.73 12.64 -1.05
C ALA A 114 1.20 14.09 -0.78
N ALA A 115 2.38 14.25 -0.18
CA ALA A 115 2.94 15.57 0.12
C ALA A 115 3.72 16.24 -1.04
N TYR A 116 4.20 15.49 -2.04
CA TYR A 116 4.98 16.04 -3.15
C TYR A 116 4.15 16.85 -4.16
N PRO A 117 2.99 16.38 -4.65
CA PRO A 117 2.19 17.16 -5.60
C PRO A 117 1.87 18.60 -5.14
N PRO A 118 1.34 18.84 -3.91
CA PRO A 118 1.12 20.21 -3.43
C PRO A 118 2.43 20.99 -3.23
N SER A 119 3.51 20.34 -2.79
CA SER A 119 4.82 20.99 -2.61
C SER A 119 5.43 21.46 -3.93
N LEU A 120 5.35 20.63 -4.98
CA LEU A 120 5.82 20.98 -6.32
C LEU A 120 5.02 22.15 -6.90
N ALA A 121 3.71 22.17 -6.68
CA ALA A 121 2.85 23.28 -7.10
C ALA A 121 3.17 24.59 -6.35
N ALA A 122 3.51 24.51 -5.06
CA ALA A 122 3.90 25.65 -4.24
C ALA A 122 5.35 26.12 -4.49
N GLY A 123 6.20 25.26 -5.07
CA GLY A 123 7.62 25.53 -5.29
C GLY A 123 8.50 25.38 -4.03
N HIS A 124 7.95 24.86 -2.93
CA HIS A 124 8.67 24.55 -1.69
C HIS A 124 7.98 23.39 -0.95
N PRO A 125 8.66 22.70 -0.01
CA PRO A 125 8.04 21.66 0.80
C PRO A 125 6.83 22.20 1.59
N VAL A 126 5.69 21.53 1.46
CA VAL A 126 4.43 21.78 2.16
C VAL A 126 4.11 20.57 3.05
N VAL A 127 3.54 20.83 4.22
CA VAL A 127 3.10 19.80 5.17
C VAL A 127 1.66 19.39 4.84
N VAL A 128 1.43 18.09 4.73
CA VAL A 128 0.11 17.45 4.74
C VAL A 128 -0.16 16.92 6.13
N GLU A 129 -1.21 17.42 6.77
CA GLU A 129 -1.59 17.00 8.11
C GLU A 129 -2.17 15.59 8.11
N SER A 130 -1.79 14.80 9.12
CA SER A 130 -2.36 13.47 9.39
C SER A 130 -2.41 12.53 8.18
N PRO A 131 -1.27 12.21 7.54
CA PRO A 131 -1.25 11.31 6.39
C PRO A 131 -1.75 9.90 6.77
N VAL A 132 -2.72 9.38 6.02
CA VAL A 132 -3.34 8.06 6.24
C VAL A 132 -3.12 7.18 5.03
N THR A 133 -2.39 6.09 5.22
CA THR A 133 -2.17 5.07 4.18
C THR A 133 -1.72 3.76 4.83
N MET A 134 -1.98 2.62 4.18
CA MET A 134 -1.36 1.34 4.54
C MET A 134 0.14 1.29 4.24
N ALA A 135 0.64 2.17 3.37
CA ALA A 135 2.02 2.23 2.92
C ALA A 135 2.91 3.01 3.91
N ASP A 136 3.24 2.40 5.04
CA ASP A 136 3.97 3.02 6.14
C ASP A 136 5.34 3.59 5.73
N GLY A 137 6.07 2.92 4.84
CA GLY A 137 7.37 3.38 4.33
C GLY A 137 7.34 4.68 3.52
N ILE A 138 6.17 5.07 2.99
CA ILE A 138 5.97 6.33 2.28
C ILE A 138 5.00 7.27 3.00
N ARG A 139 4.61 6.96 4.25
CA ARG A 139 3.75 7.80 5.08
C ARG A 139 4.55 8.96 5.69
N VAL A 140 4.89 9.93 4.84
CA VAL A 140 5.69 11.11 5.21
C VAL A 140 4.89 12.37 4.89
N GLY A 141 4.62 13.20 5.90
CA GLY A 141 3.74 14.37 5.80
C GLY A 141 4.37 15.56 5.07
N ARG A 142 5.69 15.60 4.92
CA ARG A 142 6.42 16.70 4.29
C ARG A 142 7.62 16.16 3.50
N PRO A 143 7.87 16.60 2.26
CA PRO A 143 9.13 16.31 1.57
C PRO A 143 10.35 16.72 2.39
N GLY A 144 11.46 15.98 2.28
CA GLY A 144 12.74 16.44 2.80
C GLY A 144 13.25 17.66 2.04
N ASP A 145 14.03 18.52 2.68
CA ASP A 145 14.53 19.75 2.09
C ASP A 145 15.55 19.46 0.97
N VAL A 146 16.52 18.58 1.21
CA VAL A 146 17.53 18.15 0.23
C VAL A 146 16.90 17.39 -0.96
N PRO A 147 16.06 16.35 -0.76
CA PRO A 147 15.47 15.64 -1.89
C PRO A 147 14.45 16.48 -2.65
N PHE A 148 13.82 17.51 -2.06
CA PHE A 148 12.83 18.33 -2.78
C PHE A 148 13.43 19.02 -4.02
N ASP A 149 14.58 19.67 -3.87
CA ASP A 149 15.23 20.36 -4.98
C ASP A 149 15.63 19.39 -6.10
N LEU A 150 16.19 18.22 -5.72
CA LEU A 150 16.54 17.18 -6.68
C LEU A 150 15.34 16.56 -7.37
N VAL A 151 14.22 16.35 -6.65
CA VAL A 151 12.99 15.87 -7.26
C VAL A 151 12.45 16.88 -8.26
N ARG A 152 12.43 18.17 -7.91
CA ARG A 152 12.00 19.25 -8.80
C ARG A 152 12.86 19.34 -10.07
N GLU A 153 14.15 19.03 -9.99
CA GLU A 153 15.07 19.11 -11.12
C GLU A 153 15.11 17.83 -11.97
N TYR A 154 15.11 16.64 -11.34
CA TYR A 154 15.45 15.38 -12.00
C TYR A 154 14.29 14.38 -12.13
N VAL A 155 13.13 14.63 -11.52
CA VAL A 155 11.96 13.74 -11.59
C VAL A 155 10.91 14.36 -12.50
N ASP A 156 10.48 13.62 -13.53
CA ASP A 156 9.62 14.15 -14.58
C ASP A 156 8.17 14.32 -14.12
N GLU A 157 7.72 13.51 -13.17
CA GLU A 157 6.33 13.46 -12.72
C GLU A 157 6.22 12.79 -11.35
N VAL A 158 5.28 13.22 -10.50
CA VAL A 158 4.88 12.50 -9.29
C VAL A 158 3.39 12.19 -9.37
N ARG A 159 3.05 10.90 -9.36
CA ARG A 159 1.68 10.40 -9.40
C ARG A 159 1.21 9.93 -8.03
N THR A 160 -0.10 9.82 -7.87
CA THR A 160 -0.73 9.23 -6.69
C THR A 160 -1.48 7.95 -7.05
N VAL A 161 -1.57 7.03 -6.10
CA VAL A 161 -2.37 5.80 -6.22
C VAL A 161 -3.25 5.60 -4.99
N SER A 162 -4.42 5.02 -5.21
CA SER A 162 -5.37 4.69 -4.14
C SER A 162 -4.94 3.45 -3.36
N GLU A 163 -5.53 3.26 -2.18
CA GLU A 163 -5.34 2.06 -1.34
C GLU A 163 -5.79 0.77 -2.06
N ASP A 164 -6.82 0.87 -2.92
CA ASP A 164 -7.32 -0.24 -3.75
C ASP A 164 -6.30 -0.64 -4.82
N ALA A 165 -5.66 0.35 -5.45
CA ALA A 165 -4.62 0.13 -6.44
C ALA A 165 -3.37 -0.50 -5.80
N LEU A 166 -2.97 -0.04 -4.60
CA LEU A 166 -1.90 -0.66 -3.81
C LEU A 166 -2.21 -2.12 -3.48
N SER A 167 -3.43 -2.41 -3.02
CA SER A 167 -3.86 -3.78 -2.71
C SER A 167 -3.83 -4.69 -3.92
N SER A 168 -4.28 -4.19 -5.07
CA SER A 168 -4.27 -4.92 -6.34
C SER A 168 -2.84 -5.20 -6.82
N ALA A 169 -1.93 -4.23 -6.65
CA ALA A 169 -0.52 -4.37 -7.00
C ALA A 169 0.19 -5.41 -6.13
N LEU A 170 -0.06 -5.40 -4.82
CA LEU A 170 0.48 -6.39 -3.89
C LEU A 170 0.04 -7.80 -4.26
N LEU A 171 -1.26 -7.96 -4.57
CA LEU A 171 -1.81 -9.23 -5.01
C LEU A 171 -1.17 -9.70 -6.33
N LEU A 172 -0.97 -8.79 -7.29
CA LEU A 172 -0.27 -9.11 -8.55
C LEU A 172 1.18 -9.56 -8.30
N CYS A 173 1.93 -8.83 -7.47
CA CYS A 173 3.30 -9.18 -7.11
C CYS A 173 3.38 -10.59 -6.51
N LEU A 174 2.46 -10.91 -5.60
CA LEU A 174 2.39 -12.24 -4.98
C LEU A 174 1.98 -13.32 -5.99
N GLU A 175 0.97 -13.08 -6.82
CA GLU A 175 0.38 -14.10 -7.69
C GLU A 175 1.20 -14.36 -8.95
N ARG A 176 1.76 -13.31 -9.56
CA ARG A 176 2.45 -13.39 -10.85
C ARG A 176 3.96 -13.39 -10.71
N ALA A 177 4.51 -12.51 -9.87
CA ALA A 177 5.95 -12.44 -9.67
C ALA A 177 6.45 -13.38 -8.55
N LYS A 178 5.54 -13.89 -7.70
CA LYS A 178 5.87 -14.69 -6.50
C LYS A 178 6.77 -13.93 -5.52
N LEU A 179 6.64 -12.61 -5.50
CA LEU A 179 7.37 -11.73 -4.61
C LEU A 179 6.45 -11.21 -3.51
N VAL A 180 6.92 -11.34 -2.27
CA VAL A 180 6.29 -10.67 -1.11
C VAL A 180 6.86 -9.25 -1.05
N VAL A 181 5.99 -8.27 -1.27
CA VAL A 181 6.35 -6.84 -1.30
C VAL A 181 5.54 -6.13 -0.21
N GLU A 182 6.10 -5.09 0.41
CA GLU A 182 5.34 -4.23 1.33
C GLU A 182 4.54 -3.17 0.54
N PRO A 183 3.48 -2.55 1.10
CA PRO A 183 2.63 -1.65 0.32
C PRO A 183 3.38 -0.46 -0.30
N ALA A 184 4.34 0.12 0.42
CA ALA A 184 5.22 1.18 -0.11
C ALA A 184 6.01 0.72 -1.34
N GLY A 185 6.57 -0.49 -1.31
CA GLY A 185 7.33 -1.07 -2.42
C GLY A 185 6.47 -1.46 -3.62
N ALA A 186 5.17 -1.67 -3.43
CA ALA A 186 4.24 -1.99 -4.51
C ALA A 186 3.68 -0.74 -5.23
N GLY A 187 3.91 0.47 -4.71
CA GLY A 187 3.44 1.73 -5.29
C GLY A 187 3.72 1.87 -6.80
N PRO A 188 4.95 1.63 -7.27
CA PRO A 188 5.24 1.65 -8.71
C PRO A 188 4.39 0.71 -9.55
N VAL A 189 4.13 -0.51 -9.06
CA VAL A 189 3.27 -1.48 -9.75
C VAL A 189 1.82 -1.01 -9.75
N ALA A 190 1.34 -0.42 -8.66
CA ALA A 190 -0.01 0.16 -8.59
C ALA A 190 -0.21 1.27 -9.62
N ALA A 191 0.80 2.13 -9.83
CA ALA A 191 0.74 3.19 -10.83
C ALA A 191 0.67 2.60 -12.26
N LEU A 192 1.45 1.55 -12.54
CA LEU A 192 1.41 0.86 -13.84
C LEU A 192 0.06 0.20 -14.11
N LEU A 193 -0.55 -0.42 -13.10
CA LEU A 193 -1.86 -1.06 -13.23
C LEU A 193 -3.00 -0.06 -13.41
N SER A 194 -2.89 1.11 -12.78
CA SER A 194 -3.93 2.14 -12.82
C SER A 194 -4.02 2.82 -14.18
N ASP A 195 -2.90 2.93 -14.90
CA ASP A 195 -2.87 3.54 -16.24
C ASP A 195 -1.79 2.89 -17.16
N PRO A 196 -2.02 1.65 -17.63
CA PRO A 196 -1.00 0.88 -18.37
C PRO A 196 -0.53 1.52 -19.67
N GLY A 197 -1.35 2.38 -20.29
CA GLY A 197 -1.06 3.02 -21.58
C GLY A 197 -0.22 4.29 -21.49
N SER A 198 -0.04 4.84 -20.29
CA SER A 198 0.59 6.15 -20.08
C SER A 198 2.11 6.14 -19.91
N PHE A 199 2.72 4.95 -19.91
CA PHE A 199 4.15 4.78 -19.69
C PHE A 199 4.87 4.40 -20.98
N ARG A 200 6.01 5.05 -21.24
CA ARG A 200 6.83 4.71 -22.40
C ARG A 200 7.76 3.56 -22.02
N GLY A 201 7.55 2.40 -22.63
CA GLY A 201 8.37 1.21 -22.40
C GLY A 201 9.70 1.21 -23.15
N PRO A 202 10.68 0.38 -22.72
CA PRO A 202 10.64 -0.51 -21.56
C PRO A 202 10.57 0.22 -20.21
N VAL A 203 9.78 -0.33 -19.27
CA VAL A 203 9.49 0.28 -17.96
C VAL A 203 10.07 -0.57 -16.85
N VAL A 204 10.74 0.07 -15.89
CA VAL A 204 11.23 -0.57 -14.66
C VAL A 204 10.45 -0.03 -13.47
N ALA A 205 9.83 -0.92 -12.69
CA ALA A 205 9.17 -0.61 -11.43
C ALA A 205 10.07 -1.02 -10.25
N VAL A 206 10.41 -0.09 -9.37
CA VAL A 206 11.29 -0.35 -8.22
C VAL A 206 10.49 -0.91 -7.05
N LEU A 207 10.70 -2.18 -6.72
CA LEU A 207 10.14 -2.82 -5.53
C LEU A 207 11.04 -2.52 -4.33
N SER A 208 10.73 -1.45 -3.59
CA SER A 208 11.67 -0.89 -2.59
C SER A 208 11.82 -1.72 -1.30
N GLY A 209 10.94 -2.67 -1.03
CA GLY A 209 10.99 -3.45 0.21
C GLY A 209 9.90 -4.52 0.33
N GLY A 210 10.13 -5.48 1.23
CA GLY A 210 9.25 -6.63 1.49
C GLY A 210 8.89 -6.84 2.97
N ASN A 211 9.18 -5.86 3.83
CA ASN A 211 9.01 -5.96 5.28
C ASN A 211 7.55 -5.71 5.71
N VAL A 212 6.66 -6.63 5.35
CA VAL A 212 5.23 -6.54 5.64
C VAL A 212 4.84 -7.35 6.88
N ASP A 213 3.99 -6.76 7.72
CA ASP A 213 3.34 -7.48 8.83
C ASP A 213 2.38 -8.57 8.28
N PRO A 214 2.47 -9.83 8.71
CA PRO A 214 1.61 -10.90 8.18
C PRO A 214 0.10 -10.64 8.33
N LEU A 215 -0.34 -9.97 9.39
CA LEU A 215 -1.75 -9.61 9.58
C LEU A 215 -2.17 -8.45 8.67
N LEU A 216 -1.25 -7.52 8.37
CA LEU A 216 -1.49 -6.53 7.32
C LEU A 216 -1.57 -7.22 5.96
N LEU A 217 -0.63 -8.11 5.63
CA LEU A 217 -0.62 -8.85 4.38
C LEU A 217 -1.92 -9.63 4.18
N GLN A 218 -2.39 -10.36 5.19
CA GLN A 218 -3.67 -11.08 5.13
C GLN A 218 -4.85 -10.15 4.81
N ARG A 219 -4.94 -9.00 5.49
CA ARG A 219 -6.01 -8.02 5.25
C ARG A 219 -5.94 -7.45 3.84
N VAL A 220 -4.75 -7.10 3.36
CA VAL A 220 -4.56 -6.52 2.03
C VAL A 220 -4.82 -7.53 0.93
N LEU A 221 -4.42 -8.79 1.09
CA LEU A 221 -4.75 -9.85 0.14
C LEU A 221 -6.25 -10.06 0.04
N ARG A 222 -6.96 -10.07 1.18
CA ARG A 222 -8.43 -10.15 1.18
C ARG A 222 -9.06 -8.96 0.46
N HIS A 223 -8.57 -7.75 0.72
CA HIS A 223 -9.04 -6.54 0.06
C HIS A 223 -8.79 -6.58 -1.46
N GLY A 224 -7.59 -6.98 -1.89
CA GLY A 224 -7.27 -7.14 -3.31
C GLY A 224 -8.11 -8.23 -4.00
N MET A 225 -8.38 -9.35 -3.32
CA MET A 225 -9.30 -10.38 -3.84
C MET A 225 -10.73 -9.84 -3.97
N ALA A 226 -11.19 -9.02 -3.02
CA ALA A 226 -12.50 -8.38 -3.08
C ALA A 226 -12.60 -7.39 -4.24
N ALA A 227 -11.60 -6.53 -4.42
CA ALA A 227 -11.51 -5.61 -5.55
C ALA A 227 -11.51 -6.34 -6.91
N GLY A 228 -10.87 -7.51 -6.97
CA GLY A 228 -10.88 -8.40 -8.14
C GLY A 228 -12.16 -9.24 -8.31
N GLY A 229 -13.16 -9.08 -7.44
CA GLY A 229 -14.39 -9.89 -7.46
C GLY A 229 -14.17 -11.38 -7.19
N ARG A 230 -13.11 -11.73 -6.46
CA ARG A 230 -12.78 -13.10 -6.03
C ARG A 230 -13.12 -13.39 -4.58
N TYR A 231 -13.48 -12.36 -3.83
CA TYR A 231 -13.99 -12.45 -2.47
C TYR A 231 -15.24 -11.57 -2.38
N LEU A 232 -16.36 -12.15 -1.95
CA LEU A 232 -17.63 -11.46 -1.85
C LEU A 232 -18.16 -11.60 -0.42
N SER A 233 -18.43 -10.48 0.24
CA SER A 233 -19.12 -10.45 1.54
C SER A 233 -20.54 -9.96 1.32
N LEU A 234 -21.53 -10.69 1.83
CA LEU A 234 -22.94 -10.33 1.72
C LEU A 234 -23.59 -10.45 3.08
N ARG A 235 -24.47 -9.49 3.40
CA ARG A 235 -25.45 -9.66 4.49
C ARG A 235 -26.84 -9.89 3.95
N LEU A 236 -27.48 -10.93 4.46
CA LEU A 236 -28.80 -11.38 4.03
C LEU A 236 -29.75 -11.41 5.22
N ARG A 237 -31.01 -10.99 5.00
CA ARG A 237 -32.10 -11.33 5.92
C ARG A 237 -32.76 -12.63 5.50
N VAL A 238 -32.93 -13.53 6.46
CA VAL A 238 -33.60 -14.82 6.27
C VAL A 238 -34.72 -14.98 7.30
N THR A 239 -35.75 -15.76 6.96
CA THR A 239 -36.76 -16.16 7.94
C THR A 239 -36.16 -17.19 8.90
N ASP A 240 -36.31 -16.97 10.21
CA ASP A 240 -35.79 -17.87 11.25
C ASP A 240 -36.69 -19.10 11.41
N ARG A 241 -36.51 -20.07 10.50
CA ARG A 241 -37.20 -21.36 10.53
C ARG A 241 -36.25 -22.51 10.21
N PRO A 242 -36.51 -23.73 10.69
CA PRO A 242 -35.72 -24.91 10.33
C PRO A 242 -35.57 -25.04 8.81
N GLY A 243 -34.34 -25.30 8.35
CA GLY A 243 -34.02 -25.48 6.92
C GLY A 243 -33.72 -24.20 6.14
N ALA A 244 -33.97 -23.00 6.68
CA ALA A 244 -33.73 -21.75 5.96
C ALA A 244 -32.27 -21.57 5.49
N LEU A 245 -31.30 -21.86 6.37
CA LEU A 245 -29.88 -21.83 6.02
C LEU A 245 -29.51 -22.92 5.01
N ALA A 246 -30.11 -24.10 5.09
CA ALA A 246 -29.86 -25.18 4.13
C ALA A 246 -30.35 -24.78 2.71
N SER A 247 -31.51 -24.13 2.60
CA SER A 247 -32.00 -23.59 1.34
C SER A 247 -31.10 -22.48 0.78
N LEU A 248 -30.56 -21.62 1.66
CA LEU A 248 -29.63 -20.55 1.26
C LEU A 248 -28.33 -21.15 0.69
N LEU A 249 -27.73 -22.10 1.39
CA LEU A 249 -26.53 -22.79 0.91
C LEU A 249 -26.79 -23.56 -0.40
N ALA A 250 -27.98 -24.15 -0.58
CA ALA A 250 -28.35 -24.81 -1.82
C ALA A 250 -28.45 -23.82 -3.01
N ALA A 251 -28.96 -22.60 -2.79
CA ALA A 251 -29.00 -21.57 -3.81
C ALA A 251 -27.59 -21.13 -4.25
N LEU A 252 -26.66 -21.02 -3.29
CA LEU A 252 -25.25 -20.71 -3.58
C LEU A 252 -24.55 -21.83 -4.36
N THR A 253 -24.83 -23.09 -4.03
CA THR A 253 -24.30 -24.24 -4.77
C THR A 253 -24.75 -24.24 -6.24
N ALA A 254 -25.97 -23.79 -6.53
CA ALA A 254 -26.52 -23.75 -7.88
C ALA A 254 -25.75 -22.81 -8.83
N VAL A 255 -25.07 -21.81 -8.28
CA VAL A 255 -24.22 -20.85 -9.01
C VAL A 255 -22.72 -21.12 -8.81
N ASP A 256 -22.35 -22.26 -8.22
CA ASP A 256 -20.96 -22.65 -7.98
C ASP A 256 -20.15 -21.61 -7.17
N ALA A 257 -20.82 -21.01 -6.17
CA ALA A 257 -20.19 -20.14 -5.18
C ALA A 257 -19.71 -20.96 -3.97
N ASN A 258 -18.42 -20.87 -3.66
CA ASN A 258 -17.83 -21.55 -2.52
C ASN A 258 -17.97 -20.70 -1.25
N VAL A 259 -18.43 -21.31 -0.16
CA VAL A 259 -18.69 -20.61 1.10
C VAL A 259 -17.48 -20.74 2.01
N LEU A 260 -16.85 -19.61 2.34
CA LEU A 260 -15.68 -19.54 3.21
C LEU A 260 -16.08 -19.42 4.69
N ASP A 261 -17.09 -18.61 4.98
CA ASP A 261 -17.60 -18.38 6.33
C ASP A 261 -19.10 -18.08 6.31
N VAL A 262 -19.79 -18.48 7.37
CA VAL A 262 -21.20 -18.19 7.61
C VAL A 262 -21.38 -17.79 9.07
N SER A 263 -21.83 -16.55 9.29
CA SER A 263 -22.24 -16.08 10.60
C SER A 263 -23.75 -15.87 10.62
N HIS A 264 -24.41 -16.37 11.67
CA HIS A 264 -25.85 -16.32 11.82
C HIS A 264 -26.22 -15.62 13.12
N VAL A 265 -26.87 -14.47 13.01
CA VAL A 265 -27.18 -13.57 14.12
C VAL A 265 -28.69 -13.42 14.27
N ARG A 266 -29.19 -13.70 15.48
CA ARG A 266 -30.62 -13.57 15.85
C ARG A 266 -30.89 -12.44 16.86
N THR A 267 -29.83 -11.81 17.35
CA THR A 267 -29.88 -10.88 18.48
C THR A 267 -29.67 -9.41 18.07
N ASP A 268 -29.65 -9.10 16.77
CA ASP A 268 -29.57 -7.71 16.32
C ASP A 268 -30.91 -6.98 16.59
N PRO A 269 -30.90 -5.83 17.27
CA PRO A 269 -32.12 -5.08 17.59
C PRO A 269 -32.96 -4.63 16.37
N ARG A 270 -32.38 -4.67 15.17
CA ARG A 270 -33.03 -4.29 13.90
C ARG A 270 -33.79 -5.44 13.24
N LEU A 271 -33.71 -6.65 13.80
CA LEU A 271 -34.40 -7.84 13.28
C LEU A 271 -35.82 -7.94 13.82
N GLY A 272 -36.76 -8.32 12.94
CA GLY A 272 -38.08 -8.75 13.37
C GLY A 272 -38.03 -10.05 14.18
N LEU A 273 -39.09 -10.33 14.96
CA LEU A 273 -39.20 -11.51 15.84
C LEU A 273 -39.05 -12.87 15.13
N THR A 274 -39.14 -12.90 13.80
CA THR A 274 -39.04 -14.11 12.96
C THR A 274 -37.92 -13.99 11.91
N GLU A 275 -37.05 -13.00 12.05
CA GLU A 275 -35.94 -12.74 11.14
C GLU A 275 -34.62 -13.11 11.80
N ALA A 276 -33.69 -13.57 10.96
CA ALA A 276 -32.29 -13.67 11.30
C ALA A 276 -31.44 -13.01 10.21
N GLU A 277 -30.27 -12.51 10.60
CA GLU A 277 -29.26 -12.03 9.66
C GLU A 277 -28.24 -13.15 9.42
N VAL A 278 -27.92 -13.39 8.16
CA VAL A 278 -26.82 -14.27 7.76
C VAL A 278 -25.78 -13.42 7.04
N GLU A 279 -24.59 -13.37 7.60
CA GLU A 279 -23.41 -12.84 6.94
C GLU A 279 -22.68 -14.00 6.25
N LEU A 280 -22.42 -13.85 4.95
CA LEU A 280 -21.74 -14.82 4.11
C LEU A 280 -20.44 -14.23 3.58
N HIS A 281 -19.35 -14.99 3.72
CA HIS A 281 -18.12 -14.71 2.99
C HIS A 281 -17.93 -15.81 1.95
N LEU A 282 -17.83 -15.40 0.68
CA LEU A 282 -17.85 -16.28 -0.48
C LEU A 282 -16.59 -16.11 -1.31
N GLU A 283 -16.07 -17.21 -1.82
CA GLU A 283 -15.08 -17.21 -2.89
C GLU A 283 -15.80 -17.19 -4.24
N THR A 284 -15.41 -16.22 -5.07
CA THR A 284 -16.03 -15.93 -6.37
C THR A 284 -14.98 -15.91 -7.48
N LYS A 285 -15.41 -15.85 -8.74
CA LYS A 285 -14.53 -16.05 -9.91
C LYS A 285 -14.25 -14.75 -10.68
N GLY A 286 -14.66 -13.62 -10.13
CA GLY A 286 -14.59 -12.32 -10.76
C GLY A 286 -15.91 -11.55 -10.65
N PRO A 287 -15.92 -10.28 -11.13
CA PRO A 287 -17.07 -9.39 -10.97
C PRO A 287 -18.38 -9.91 -11.58
N GLU A 288 -18.30 -10.68 -12.68
CA GLU A 288 -19.47 -11.29 -13.32
C GLU A 288 -20.10 -12.36 -12.43
N HIS A 289 -19.28 -13.25 -11.86
CA HIS A 289 -19.75 -14.28 -10.93
C HIS A 289 -20.32 -13.64 -9.66
N CYS A 290 -19.75 -12.54 -9.15
CA CYS A 290 -20.36 -11.81 -8.04
C CYS A 290 -21.79 -11.32 -8.34
N ARG A 291 -22.04 -10.85 -9.57
CA ARG A 291 -23.38 -10.42 -10.01
C ARG A 291 -24.32 -11.59 -10.10
N GLU A 292 -23.90 -12.68 -10.73
CA GLU A 292 -24.66 -13.93 -10.84
C GLU A 292 -25.09 -14.45 -9.46
N VAL A 293 -24.18 -14.51 -8.49
CA VAL A 293 -24.48 -14.91 -7.11
C VAL A 293 -25.50 -13.99 -6.46
N THR A 294 -25.32 -12.68 -6.62
CA THR A 294 -26.22 -11.68 -6.01
C THR A 294 -27.61 -11.75 -6.62
N GLU A 295 -27.71 -11.95 -7.94
CA GLU A 295 -28.98 -12.10 -8.67
C GLU A 295 -29.70 -13.39 -8.28
N ALA A 296 -28.99 -14.53 -8.24
CA ALA A 296 -29.57 -15.81 -7.82
C ALA A 296 -30.13 -15.77 -6.38
N LEU A 297 -29.45 -15.07 -5.47
CA LEU A 297 -29.95 -14.86 -4.11
C LEU A 297 -31.21 -13.98 -4.08
N ARG A 298 -31.26 -12.93 -4.90
CA ARG A 298 -32.46 -12.07 -5.01
C ARG A 298 -33.64 -12.82 -5.61
N ASP A 299 -33.40 -13.62 -6.66
CA ASP A 299 -34.42 -14.44 -7.32
C ASP A 299 -34.97 -15.53 -6.39
N ALA A 300 -34.14 -16.06 -5.50
CA ALA A 300 -34.54 -16.96 -4.43
C ALA A 300 -35.31 -16.26 -3.28
N GLY A 301 -35.51 -14.94 -3.35
CA GLY A 301 -36.30 -14.16 -2.39
C GLY A 301 -35.51 -13.61 -1.21
N TYR A 302 -34.18 -13.66 -1.22
CA TYR A 302 -33.36 -13.08 -0.16
C TYR A 302 -33.16 -11.57 -0.34
N THR A 303 -33.24 -10.83 0.76
CA THR A 303 -32.92 -9.40 0.78
C THR A 303 -31.44 -9.22 1.06
N VAL A 304 -30.69 -8.74 0.06
CA VAL A 304 -29.25 -8.43 0.16
C VAL A 304 -29.07 -6.99 0.68
N LEU A 305 -28.42 -6.84 1.83
CA LEU A 305 -28.28 -5.56 2.55
C LEU A 305 -26.98 -4.81 2.25
N GLY A 306 -26.05 -5.45 1.55
CA GLY A 306 -24.71 -4.92 1.24
C GLY A 306 -23.66 -6.00 1.33
#